data_AF-A0A8T5NXL7-F1
#
_entry.id   AF-A0A8T5NXL7-F1
#
_cell.length_a   1.000
_cell.length_b   1.000
_cell.length_c   1.000
_cell.angle_alpha   90.00
_cell.angle_beta   90.00
_cell.angle_gamma   90.00
#
_symmetry.space_group_name_H-M   'P 1'
#
loop_
_entity.id
_entity.type
_entity.pdbx_description
1 polymer ?
#
loop_
_entity_poly.entity_id
_entity_poly.type
_entity_poly.pdbx_seq_one_letter_code
_entity_poly.pdbx_strand_id
1 'polypeptide(L)' 'MKCQQCKTNLEEIKFDIGYGINVESKHCKKCGFNVTDDKKMKTALIAFKKQSAKEVRVVRIVINTKHHS' A
#
# COMPACT_ATOMS: atom_id res chain seq x y z
N MET A 1 -20.46 -12.28 1.20
CA MET A 1 -20.80 -10.85 0.95
C MET A 1 -20.98 -10.64 -0.54
N LYS A 2 -21.96 -9.81 -0.96
CA LYS A 2 -22.19 -9.49 -2.36
C LYS A 2 -21.39 -8.24 -2.76
N CYS A 3 -20.87 -8.23 -3.99
CA CYS A 3 -20.21 -7.08 -4.57
C CYS A 3 -21.21 -5.92 -4.74
N GLN A 4 -20.85 -4.73 -4.27
CA GLN A 4 -21.74 -3.57 -4.35
C GLN A 4 -21.99 -3.13 -5.79
N GLN A 5 -21.02 -3.32 -6.70
CA GLN A 5 -21.12 -2.94 -8.11
C GLN A 5 -21.96 -3.89 -8.97
N CYS A 6 -21.68 -5.20 -8.94
CA CYS A 6 -22.28 -6.16 -9.87
C CYS A 6 -23.07 -7.30 -9.21
N LYS A 7 -23.32 -7.20 -7.89
CA LYS A 7 -24.06 -8.18 -7.07
C LYS A 7 -23.56 -9.63 -7.15
N THR A 8 -22.35 -9.85 -7.65
CA THR A 8 -21.68 -11.17 -7.66
C THR A 8 -21.09 -11.47 -6.28
N ASN A 9 -20.83 -12.74 -5.97
CA ASN A 9 -20.18 -13.12 -4.72
C ASN A 9 -18.73 -12.60 -4.69
N LEU A 10 -18.33 -12.07 -3.53
CA LEU A 10 -16.94 -11.74 -3.26
C LEU A 10 -16.21 -12.95 -2.69
N GLU A 11 -14.95 -13.11 -3.06
CA GLU A 11 -14.03 -14.09 -2.50
C GLU A 11 -12.98 -13.44 -1.61
N GLU A 12 -12.47 -14.18 -0.64
CA GLU A 12 -11.39 -13.70 0.21
C GLU A 12 -10.05 -13.93 -0.48
N ILE A 13 -9.24 -12.88 -0.55
CA ILE A 13 -7.90 -12.89 -1.12
C ILE A 13 -6.91 -12.27 -0.14
N LYS A 14 -5.64 -12.64 -0.30
CA LYS A 14 -4.51 -11.94 0.28
C LYS A 14 -3.68 -11.37 -0.85
N PHE A 15 -3.37 -10.09 -0.79
CA PHE A 15 -2.48 -9.45 -1.77
C PHE A 15 -1.34 -8.73 -1.07
N ASP A 16 -0.16 -8.80 -1.67
CA ASP A 16 1.04 -8.11 -1.18
C ASP A 16 1.02 -6.65 -1.66
N ILE A 17 1.16 -5.71 -0.72
CA ILE A 17 1.29 -4.28 -1.03
C ILE A 17 2.76 -3.82 -1.17
N GLY A 18 3.70 -4.76 -1.10
CA GLY A 18 5.13 -4.57 -1.21
C GLY A 18 5.86 -5.02 0.06
N TYR A 19 7.11 -5.47 -0.13
CA TYR A 19 7.98 -5.95 0.94
C TYR A 19 7.42 -7.13 1.75
N GLY A 20 6.59 -7.99 1.13
CA GLY A 20 5.98 -9.16 1.80
C GLY A 20 4.84 -8.79 2.74
N ILE A 21 4.30 -7.57 2.66
CA ILE A 21 3.24 -7.08 3.53
C ILE A 21 1.90 -7.44 2.91
N ASN A 22 1.31 -8.52 3.42
CA ASN A 22 0.05 -9.06 2.92
C ASN A 22 -1.17 -8.39 3.58
N VAL A 23 -2.18 -8.08 2.76
CA VAL A 23 -3.46 -7.52 3.19
C VAL A 23 -4.60 -8.43 2.77
N GLU A 24 -5.44 -8.81 3.73
CA GLU A 24 -6.66 -9.55 3.48
C GLU A 24 -7.75 -8.62 2.92
N SER A 25 -8.38 -9.04 1.82
CA SER A 25 -9.43 -8.28 1.15
C SER A 25 -10.45 -9.20 0.51
N LYS A 26 -11.57 -8.62 0.11
CA LYS A 26 -12.65 -9.29 -0.60
C LYS A 26 -12.65 -8.83 -2.05
N HIS A 27 -12.38 -9.74 -2.97
CA HIS A 27 -12.29 -9.49 -4.39
C HIS A 27 -13.53 -9.96 -5.15
N CYS A 28 -13.95 -9.19 -6.15
CA CYS A 28 -14.99 -9.59 -7.09
C CYS A 28 -14.37 -10.08 -8.40
N LYS A 29 -14.35 -11.40 -8.63
CA LYS A 29 -13.85 -12.00 -9.89
C LYS A 29 -14.54 -11.50 -11.16
N LYS A 30 -15.78 -11.01 -11.06
CA LYS A 30 -16.54 -10.55 -12.23
C LYS A 30 -16.18 -9.14 -12.68
N CYS A 31 -16.01 -8.20 -11.75
CA CYS A 31 -15.81 -6.78 -12.09
C CYS A 31 -14.52 -6.17 -11.53
N GLY A 32 -13.68 -6.96 -10.86
CA GLY A 32 -12.40 -6.51 -10.31
C GLY A 32 -12.50 -5.68 -9.03
N PHE A 33 -13.71 -5.43 -8.51
CA PHE A 33 -13.91 -4.61 -7.32
C PHE A 33 -13.31 -5.26 -6.07
N ASN A 34 -12.57 -4.49 -5.28
CA ASN A 34 -11.97 -4.93 -4.02
C ASN A 34 -12.56 -4.17 -2.84
N VAL A 35 -12.79 -4.89 -1.74
CA VAL A 35 -13.21 -4.32 -0.46
C VAL A 35 -12.25 -4.78 0.62
N THR A 36 -11.50 -3.84 1.16
CA THR A 36 -10.55 -4.05 2.25
C THR A 36 -11.04 -3.29 3.47
N ASP A 37 -10.86 -3.87 4.65
CA ASP A 37 -11.13 -3.18 5.91
C ASP A 37 -10.12 -2.03 6.11
N ASP A 38 -10.63 -0.82 6.41
CA ASP A 38 -9.81 0.38 6.55
C ASP A 38 -8.74 0.26 7.64
N LYS A 39 -9.05 -0.42 8.76
CA LYS A 39 -8.09 -0.62 9.86
C LYS A 39 -6.98 -1.58 9.42
N LYS A 40 -7.31 -2.64 8.67
CA LYS A 40 -6.33 -3.55 8.08
C LYS A 40 -5.44 -2.82 7.08
N MET A 41 -6.04 -2.04 6.16
CA MET A 41 -5.29 -1.28 5.15
C MET A 41 -4.37 -0.23 5.78
N LYS A 42 -4.86 0.52 6.77
CA LYS A 42 -4.05 1.52 7.49
C LYS A 42 -2.87 0.88 8.21
N THR A 43 -3.07 -0.28 8.84
CA THR A 43 -1.99 -1.01 9.52
C THR A 43 -0.92 -1.46 8.53
N ALA A 44 -1.34 -2.00 7.38
CA ALA A 44 -0.44 -2.43 6.33
C ALA A 44 0.36 -1.26 5.73
N LEU A 45 -0.29 -0.11 5.48
CA LEU A 45 0.37 1.09 4.96
C LEU A 45 1.43 1.65 5.94
N ILE A 46 1.18 1.57 7.25
CA ILE A 46 2.18 1.96 8.27
C ILE A 46 3.40 1.04 8.21
N ALA A 47 3.19 -0.27 8.12
CA ALA A 47 4.29 -1.24 7.97
C ALA A 47 5.07 -1.00 6.67
N PHE A 48 4.36 -0.75 5.56
CA PHE A 48 4.96 -0.45 4.26
C PHE A 48 5.81 0.82 4.30
N LYS A 49 5.29 1.89 4.91
CA LYS A 49 6.04 3.14 5.10
C LYS A 49 7.31 2.93 5.94
N LYS A 50 7.22 2.12 6.99
CA LYS A 50 8.38 1.79 7.84
C LYS A 50 9.44 1.01 7.07
N GLN A 51 9.04 0.09 6.19
CA GLN A 51 9.97 -0.74 5.43
C GLN A 51 10.58 0.03 4.26
N SER A 52 9.77 0.74 3.48
CA SER A 52 10.25 1.61 2.39
C SER A 52 11.22 2.69 2.86
N ALA A 53 11.05 3.25 4.06
CA ALA A 53 11.98 4.22 4.63
C ALA A 53 13.39 3.65 4.93
N LYS A 54 13.54 2.33 5.05
CA LYS A 54 14.88 1.70 5.21
C LYS A 54 15.64 1.62 3.90
N GLU A 55 14.92 1.46 2.79
CA GLU A 55 15.51 1.27 1.46
C GLU A 55 15.66 2.59 0.71
N VAL A 56 14.74 3.54 0.91
CA VAL A 56 14.83 4.90 0.38
C VAL A 56 15.61 5.78 1.36
N ARG A 57 16.92 5.93 1.14
CA ARG A 57 17.73 6.92 1.86
C ARG A 57 17.55 8.29 1.22
N VAL A 58 16.90 9.22 1.93
CA VAL A 58 16.86 10.63 1.52
C VAL A 58 18.27 11.21 1.69
N VAL A 59 19.01 11.32 0.60
CA VAL A 59 20.31 12.01 0.58
C VAL A 59 20.05 13.50 0.42
N ARG A 60 20.23 14.26 1.50
CA ARG A 60 20.22 15.73 1.42
C ARG A 60 21.53 16.21 0.81
N ILE A 61 21.49 16.68 -0.43
CA ILE A 61 22.64 17.36 -1.04
C ILE A 61 22.68 18.79 -0.49
N VAL A 62 23.73 19.12 0.27
CA VAL A 62 24.00 20.49 0.72
C VAL A 62 25.04 21.09 -0.22
N ILE A 63 24.62 22.02 -1.07
CA ILE A 63 25.54 22.78 -1.92
C ILE A 63 26.08 23.96 -1.09
N ASN A 64 27.33 23.86 -0.66
CA ASN A 64 28.04 24.99 -0.06
C ASN A 64 28.60 25.87 -1.18
N THR A 65 27.92 26.96 -1.51
CA THR A 65 28.46 28.01 -2.36
C THR A 65 29.51 28.79 -1.57
N LYS A 66 30.79 28.48 -1.75
CA LYS A 66 31.88 29.36 -1.32
C LYS A 66 31.88 30.56 -2.27
N HIS A 67 31.38 31.72 -1.82
CA HIS A 67 31.71 32.98 -2.47
C HIS A 67 33.13 33.35 -2.06
N HIS A 68 34.05 33.27 -3.03
CA HIS A 68 35.33 33.96 -2.94
C HIS A 68 35.06 35.43 -3.26
N SER A 69 35.12 36.25 -2.22
CA SER A 69 35.27 37.71 -2.31
C SER A 69 36.73 38.06 -2.09
#